data_AF-A0A973TLI2-F1
#
_entry.id   AF-A0A973TLI2-F1
#
_cell.length_a   1.000
_cell.length_b   1.000
_cell.length_c   1.000
_cell.angle_alpha   90.00
_cell.angle_beta   90.00
_cell.angle_gamma   90.00
#
_symmetry.space_group_name_H-M   'P 1'
#
loop_
_entity.id
_entity.type
_entity.pdbx_description
1 polymer ?
#
loop_
_entity_poly.entity_id
_entity_poly.type
_entity_poly.pdbx_seq_one_letter_code
_entity_poly.pdbx_strand_id
1 'polypeptide(L)'
;PTTNLVQAGQAIPVKFSLGGNQGMNIFSTGYPRVVTMSCATNAVQDLVEETVTAGNSSLQYDAGNAQYIYVWKTDKSWSGTCRQLQLKFADGTTQALANFQFKK
;
A
#
# COMPACT_ATOMS: atom_id res chain seq x y z
N PRO A 1 -6.51 10.68 -9.11
CA PRO A 1 -5.81 9.46 -8.65
C PRO A 1 -6.21 8.26 -9.52
N THR A 2 -5.24 7.50 -10.02
CA THR A 2 -5.48 6.29 -10.81
C THR A 2 -5.89 5.15 -9.88
N THR A 3 -6.94 4.40 -10.23
CA THR A 3 -7.39 3.22 -9.49
C THR A 3 -6.82 1.97 -10.14
N ASN A 4 -6.09 1.16 -9.37
CA ASN A 4 -5.48 -0.07 -9.84
C ASN A 4 -6.48 -1.23 -9.74
N LEU A 5 -6.77 -1.90 -10.85
CA LEU A 5 -7.70 -3.03 -10.90
C LEU A 5 -6.93 -4.35 -10.74
N VAL A 6 -7.13 -5.05 -9.63
CA VAL A 6 -6.31 -6.21 -9.21
C VAL A 6 -7.17 -7.36 -8.69
N GLN A 7 -6.59 -8.57 -8.58
CA GLN A 7 -7.24 -9.68 -7.89
C GLN A 7 -6.90 -9.67 -6.39
N ALA A 8 -7.88 -9.98 -5.55
CA ALA A 8 -7.68 -10.11 -4.11
C ALA A 8 -6.88 -11.38 -3.77
N GLY A 9 -6.19 -11.39 -2.63
CA GLY A 9 -5.38 -12.53 -2.20
C GLY A 9 -4.01 -12.64 -2.87
N GLN A 10 -3.61 -11.64 -3.67
CA GLN A 10 -2.33 -11.62 -4.37
C GLN A 10 -1.29 -10.75 -3.66
N ALA A 11 -0.03 -10.97 -4.04
CA ALA A 11 1.08 -10.10 -3.67
C ALA A 11 1.23 -9.00 -4.71
N ILE A 12 1.06 -7.74 -4.31
CA ILE A 12 1.13 -6.58 -5.20
C ILE A 12 2.44 -5.85 -4.92
N PRO A 13 3.38 -5.79 -5.88
CA PRO A 13 4.60 -5.02 -5.72
C PRO A 13 4.29 -3.53 -5.89
N VAL A 14 4.47 -2.76 -4.81
CA VAL A 14 4.34 -1.30 -4.78
C VAL A 14 5.74 -0.71 -4.85
N LYS A 15 6.04 -0.03 -5.95
CA LYS A 15 7.36 0.56 -6.21
C LYS A 15 7.33 2.06 -5.95
N PHE A 16 8.32 2.57 -5.24
CA PHE A 16 8.48 4.00 -4.97
C PHE A 16 9.95 4.33 -4.68
N SER A 17 10.34 5.59 -4.82
CA SER A 17 11.69 6.05 -4.47
C SER A 17 11.62 7.10 -3.35
N LEU A 18 12.61 7.06 -2.46
CA LEU A 18 12.82 8.06 -1.40
C LEU A 18 14.10 8.88 -1.65
N GLY A 19 14.53 8.97 -2.91
CA GLY A 19 15.77 9.65 -3.31
C GLY A 19 17.05 8.87 -2.97
N GLY A 20 16.94 7.61 -2.53
CA GLY A 20 18.08 6.78 -2.16
C GLY A 20 17.70 5.65 -1.20
N ASN A 21 18.72 4.93 -0.70
CA ASN A 21 18.55 3.90 0.33
C ASN A 21 18.53 4.56 1.72
N GLN A 22 17.33 4.67 2.30
CA GLN A 22 17.05 5.13 3.66
C GLN A 22 17.00 3.97 4.68
N GLY A 23 17.49 2.78 4.32
CA GLY A 23 17.41 1.56 5.12
C GLY A 23 16.09 0.82 4.95
N MET A 24 15.77 -0.09 5.89
CA MET A 24 14.57 -0.94 5.83
C MET A 24 13.45 -0.50 6.79
N ASN A 25 13.77 0.35 7.76
CA ASN A 25 12.82 0.91 8.73
C ASN A 25 12.32 2.28 8.26
N ILE A 26 11.78 2.31 7.03
CA ILE A 26 11.38 3.56 6.36
C ILE A 26 9.94 3.97 6.65
N PHE A 27 9.10 3.06 7.16
CA PHE A 27 7.70 3.37 7.45
C PHE A 27 7.55 3.94 8.86
N SER A 28 6.63 4.90 8.98
CA SER A 28 6.23 5.46 10.26
C SER A 28 5.46 4.42 11.09
N THR A 29 5.46 4.57 12.42
CA THR A 29 4.74 3.67 13.33
C THR A 29 3.27 3.56 12.94
N GLY A 30 2.78 2.31 12.87
CA GLY A 30 1.40 2.02 12.47
C GLY A 30 1.13 2.14 10.97
N TYR A 31 2.17 2.26 10.13
CA TYR A 31 2.09 2.19 8.68
C TYR A 31 2.95 1.02 8.15
N PRO A 32 2.64 0.48 6.96
CA PRO A 32 1.55 0.87 6.04
C PRO A 32 0.14 0.53 6.54
N ARG A 33 -0.86 1.26 6.04
CA ARG A 33 -2.30 1.09 6.39
C ARG A 33 -3.15 0.84 5.17
N VAL A 34 -4.26 0.14 5.37
CA VAL A 34 -5.28 -0.06 4.34
C VAL A 34 -6.61 0.43 4.88
N VAL A 35 -7.29 1.25 4.09
CA VAL A 35 -8.62 1.77 4.42
C VAL A 35 -9.61 1.39 3.33
N THR A 36 -10.86 1.15 3.72
CA THR A 36 -11.96 0.94 2.77
C THR A 36 -12.33 2.24 2.06
N MET A 37 -12.66 2.15 0.77
CA MET A 37 -13.06 3.31 -0.03
C MET A 37 -14.25 2.97 -0.94
N SER A 38 -15.00 4.00 -1.32
CA SER A 38 -16.04 3.90 -2.32
C SER A 38 -15.45 3.59 -3.70
N CYS A 39 -15.93 2.52 -4.33
CA CYS A 39 -15.60 2.24 -5.74
C CYS A 39 -16.19 3.28 -6.70
N ALA A 40 -17.29 3.94 -6.33
CA ALA A 40 -17.99 4.88 -7.20
C ALA A 40 -17.34 6.28 -7.20
N THR A 41 -16.93 6.76 -6.02
CA THR A 41 -16.44 8.14 -5.84
C THR A 41 -14.94 8.22 -5.61
N ASN A 42 -14.25 7.08 -5.45
CA ASN A 42 -12.87 6.98 -4.99
C ASN A 42 -12.58 7.72 -3.67
N ALA A 43 -13.62 8.01 -2.88
CA ALA A 43 -13.50 8.62 -1.57
C ALA A 43 -13.33 7.53 -0.50
N VAL A 44 -12.39 7.72 0.42
CA VAL A 44 -12.29 6.90 1.62
C VAL A 44 -13.60 7.04 2.38
N GLN A 45 -14.29 5.93 2.61
CA GLN A 45 -15.46 5.89 3.46
C GLN A 45 -15.00 5.54 4.88
N ASP A 46 -15.82 5.91 5.86
CA ASP A 46 -15.58 5.81 7.31
C ASP A 46 -14.56 4.73 7.72
N LEU A 47 -13.60 5.12 8.56
CA LEU A 47 -12.30 4.47 8.72
C LEU A 47 -12.42 3.08 9.38
N VAL A 48 -12.74 2.05 8.60
CA VAL A 48 -12.35 0.68 8.93
C VAL A 48 -10.89 0.52 8.54
N GLU A 49 -10.00 0.78 9.50
CA GLU A 49 -8.56 0.69 9.29
C GLU A 49 -8.08 -0.74 9.56
N GLU A 50 -7.52 -1.37 8.55
CA GLU A 50 -6.69 -2.55 8.76
C GLU A 50 -5.23 -2.13 8.75
N THR A 51 -4.58 -2.27 9.91
CA THR A 51 -3.13 -2.25 9.96
C THR A 51 -2.62 -3.50 9.28
N VAL A 52 -1.94 -3.35 8.14
CA VAL A 52 -1.28 -4.49 7.51
C VAL A 52 0.00 -4.73 8.30
N THR A 53 -0.05 -5.66 9.26
CA THR A 53 1.18 -6.13 9.89
C THR A 53 2.06 -6.75 8.78
N ALA A 54 3.30 -6.32 8.70
CA ALA A 54 4.29 -6.79 7.72
C ALA A 54 4.58 -8.31 7.80
N GLY A 55 3.92 -9.07 8.68
CA GLY A 55 4.13 -10.50 8.89
C GLY A 55 4.08 -11.37 7.61
N ASN A 56 3.49 -10.89 6.52
CA ASN A 56 3.58 -11.51 5.20
C ASN A 56 4.03 -10.56 4.07
N SER A 57 4.25 -9.27 4.35
CA SER A 57 4.66 -8.26 3.35
C SER A 57 6.13 -7.93 3.50
N SER A 58 6.88 -7.91 2.40
CA SER A 58 8.33 -7.65 2.42
C SER A 58 8.66 -6.31 1.79
N LEU A 59 9.56 -5.57 2.40
CA LEU A 59 10.23 -4.43 1.76
C LEU A 59 11.58 -4.89 1.22
N GLN A 60 11.96 -4.41 0.04
CA GLN A 60 13.27 -4.61 -0.56
C GLN A 60 13.73 -3.29 -1.19
N TYR A 61 15.04 -3.05 -1.20
CA TYR A 61 15.62 -1.94 -1.93
C TYR A 61 16.38 -2.46 -3.15
N ASP A 62 15.98 -1.97 -4.33
CA ASP A 62 16.63 -2.24 -5.60
C ASP A 62 17.59 -1.09 -5.90
N ALA A 63 18.88 -1.34 -5.64
CA ALA A 63 19.94 -0.37 -5.85
C ALA A 63 20.20 -0.07 -7.34
N GLY A 64 19.89 -1.00 -8.25
CA GLY A 64 20.06 -0.79 -9.69
C GLY A 64 19.11 0.25 -10.25
N ASN A 65 17.90 0.32 -9.69
CA ASN A 65 16.87 1.29 -10.09
C ASN A 65 16.62 2.39 -9.04
N ALA A 66 17.43 2.46 -7.98
CA ALA A 66 17.31 3.40 -6.86
C ALA A 66 15.88 3.50 -6.29
N GLN A 67 15.21 2.35 -6.10
CA GLN A 67 13.81 2.28 -5.68
C GLN A 67 13.55 1.22 -4.61
N TYR A 68 12.53 1.45 -3.81
CA TYR A 68 11.95 0.47 -2.92
C TYR A 68 10.87 -0.34 -3.62
N ILE A 69 10.80 -1.62 -3.27
CA ILE A 69 9.75 -2.55 -3.68
C ILE A 69 9.10 -3.08 -2.41
N TYR A 70 7.88 -2.62 -2.14
CA TYR A 70 7.05 -3.13 -1.06
C TYR A 70 6.07 -4.16 -1.62
N VAL A 71 6.31 -5.43 -1.31
CA VAL A 71 5.44 -6.54 -1.72
C VAL A 71 4.28 -6.62 -0.74
N TRP A 72 3.18 -5.95 -1.08
CA TRP A 72 1.97 -5.90 -0.26
C TRP A 72 1.11 -7.15 -0.47
N LYS A 73 0.94 -7.96 0.58
CA LYS A 73 -0.01 -9.09 0.54
C LYS A 73 -1.42 -8.58 0.81
N THR A 74 -2.32 -8.92 -0.09
CA THR A 74 -3.74 -8.59 0.01
C THR A 74 -4.55 -9.78 0.52
N ASP A 75 -5.65 -9.51 1.21
CA ASP A 75 -6.54 -10.56 1.69
C ASP A 75 -7.51 -11.01 0.58
N LYS A 76 -7.83 -12.31 0.52
CA LYS A 76 -8.80 -12.85 -0.45
C LYS A 76 -10.22 -12.33 -0.21
N SER A 77 -10.56 -12.04 1.04
CA SER A 77 -11.87 -11.48 1.44
C SER A 77 -12.13 -10.09 0.86
N TRP A 78 -11.11 -9.41 0.35
CA TRP A 78 -11.26 -8.09 -0.25
C TRP A 78 -11.84 -8.12 -1.67
N SER A 79 -12.10 -9.31 -2.22
CA SER A 79 -12.75 -9.46 -3.53
C SER A 79 -14.03 -8.61 -3.63
N GLY A 80 -14.16 -7.86 -4.72
CA GLY A 80 -15.30 -6.97 -4.96
C GLY A 80 -15.34 -5.68 -4.13
N THR A 81 -14.29 -5.39 -3.35
CA THR A 81 -14.17 -4.14 -2.58
C THR A 81 -13.20 -3.15 -3.22
N CYS A 82 -13.29 -1.88 -2.83
CA CYS A 82 -12.25 -0.90 -3.12
C CYS A 82 -11.54 -0.50 -1.83
N ARG A 83 -10.21 -0.40 -1.90
CA ARG A 83 -9.36 -0.05 -0.76
C ARG A 83 -8.25 0.89 -1.18
N GLN A 84 -7.80 1.71 -0.24
CA GLN A 84 -6.66 2.58 -0.42
C GLN A 84 -5.51 2.11 0.48
N LEU A 85 -4.37 1.84 -0.13
CA LEU A 85 -3.10 1.63 0.57
C LEU A 85 -2.49 3.00 0.87
N GLN A 86 -2.21 3.25 2.13
CA GLN A 86 -1.55 4.45 2.62
C GLN A 86 -0.16 4.09 3.14
N LEU A 87 0.86 4.70 2.55
CA LEU A 87 2.23 4.61 3.02
C LEU A 87 2.58 5.95 3.67
N LYS A 88 3.06 5.92 4.92
CA LYS A 88 3.65 7.08 5.58
C LYS A 88 5.07 6.75 5.96
N PHE A 89 6.01 7.61 5.57
CA PHE A 89 7.42 7.38 5.82
C PHE A 89 7.89 8.05 7.12
N ALA A 90 8.93 7.48 7.73
CA ALA A 90 9.47 7.90 9.02
C ALA A 90 10.12 9.29 8.98
N ASP A 91 10.55 9.73 7.80
CA ASP A 91 11.08 11.08 7.56
C ASP A 91 10.02 12.19 7.65
N GLY A 92 8.75 11.82 7.78
CA GLY A 92 7.61 12.74 7.92
C GLY A 92 7.21 13.46 6.63
N THR A 93 7.89 13.19 5.50
CA THR A 93 7.78 14.05 4.30
C THR A 93 6.66 13.63 3.35
N THR A 94 6.25 12.36 3.34
CA THR A 94 5.36 11.87 2.27
C THR A 94 4.34 10.83 2.75
N GLN A 95 3.06 11.09 2.43
CA GLN A 95 2.01 10.08 2.37
C GLN A 95 1.81 9.67 0.90
N ALA A 96 2.16 8.43 0.55
CA ALA A 96 1.81 7.88 -0.76
C ALA A 96 0.49 7.13 -0.65
N LEU A 97 -0.48 7.51 -1.47
CA LEU A 97 -1.81 6.90 -1.52
C LEU A 97 -1.97 6.16 -2.84
N ALA A 98 -2.34 4.89 -2.76
CA ALA A 98 -2.64 4.06 -3.92
C ALA A 98 -4.04 3.45 -3.78
N ASN A 99 -4.91 3.75 -4.74
CA ASN A 99 -6.27 3.24 -4.78
C ASN A 99 -6.32 1.91 -5.52
N PHE A 100 -7.05 0.94 -5.00
CA PHE A 100 -7.22 -0.39 -5.56
C PHE A 100 -8.70 -0.74 -5.63
N GLN A 101 -9.10 -1.30 -6.77
CA GLN A 101 -10.36 -2.00 -6.94
C GLN A 101 -10.06 -3.49 -7.11
N PHE A 102 -10.58 -4.29 -6.20
CA PHE A 102 -10.44 -5.74 -6.26
C PHE A 102 -11.57 -6.32 -7.11
N LYS A 103 -11.20 -7.03 -8.18
CA LYS A 103 -12.14 -7.76 -9.02
C LYS A 103 -12.92 -8.77 -8.17
N LYS A 104 -14.20 -8.97 -8.51
CA LYS A 104 -15.00 -10.07 -7.96
C LYS A 104 -14.47 -11.42 -8.45
#